data_AF-A0A378V007-F1
#
_entry.id   AF-A0A378V007-F1
#
_cell.length_a   1.000
_cell.length_b   1.000
_cell.length_c   1.000
_cell.angle_alpha   90.00
_cell.angle_beta   90.00
_cell.angle_gamma   90.00
#
_symmetry.space_group_name_H-M   'P 1'
#
loop_
_entity.id
_entity.type
_entity.pdbx_description
1 polymer ?
#
loop_
_entity_poly.entity_id
_entity_poly.type
_entity_poly.pdbx_seq_one_letter_code
_entity_poly.pdbx_strand_id
1 'polypeptide(L)'
;MTYNHIVEGMLALTGYYAWHKICVDRGILPGMQELVRRIGDDERRHMAWGTFTCRRHVAADDANWAVFEERMNELIPLALRLTEEGFALYAPDIPFGLVQDEFMQYSADKGMRRFGTISSARGRPLEEIDLDYSPLTLEDTFADEDARALAATA
;
A
#
# COMPACT_ATOMS: atom_id res chain seq x y z
N MET A 1 -4.52 -6.44 -9.30
CA MET A 1 -3.10 -6.51 -8.86
C MET A 1 -2.32 -5.27 -9.24
N THR A 2 -1.89 -5.10 -10.51
CA THR A 2 -0.94 -4.04 -10.93
C THR A 2 -1.30 -2.64 -10.44
N TYR A 3 -2.55 -2.21 -10.63
CA TYR A 3 -2.99 -0.87 -10.27
C TYR A 3 -3.19 -0.73 -8.76
N ASN A 4 -4.24 -1.35 -8.22
CA ASN A 4 -4.65 -1.09 -6.84
C ASN A 4 -3.72 -1.66 -5.77
N HIS A 5 -3.03 -2.78 -6.03
CA HIS A 5 -2.21 -3.44 -5.00
C HIS A 5 -0.74 -3.04 -5.05
N ILE A 6 -0.22 -2.68 -6.24
CA ILE A 6 1.18 -2.31 -6.40
C ILE A 6 1.33 -0.80 -6.59
N VAL A 7 0.66 -0.20 -7.57
CA VAL A 7 0.79 1.25 -7.81
C VAL A 7 0.20 2.04 -6.64
N GLU A 8 -1.05 1.78 -6.25
CA GLU A 8 -1.69 2.49 -5.13
C GLU A 8 -1.25 1.89 -3.79
N GLY A 9 -1.52 0.59 -3.59
CA GLY A 9 -1.36 -0.09 -2.31
C GLY A 9 0.05 -0.38 -1.83
N MET A 10 1.10 -0.01 -2.59
CA MET A 10 2.51 -0.16 -2.22
C MET A 10 3.32 1.08 -2.57
N LEU A 11 3.38 1.48 -3.85
CA LEU A 11 4.19 2.61 -4.31
C LEU A 11 3.65 3.95 -3.80
N ALA A 12 2.36 4.23 -4.00
CA ALA A 12 1.76 5.50 -3.56
C ALA A 12 1.82 5.64 -2.03
N LEU A 13 1.51 4.57 -1.28
CA LEU A 13 1.63 4.58 0.19
C LEU A 13 3.08 4.84 0.66
N THR A 14 4.08 4.22 0.02
CA THR A 14 5.50 4.50 0.31
C THR A 14 5.87 5.95 -0.07
N GLY A 15 5.29 6.50 -1.12
CA GLY A 15 5.44 7.90 -1.50
C GLY A 15 4.80 8.87 -0.49
N TYR A 16 3.63 8.55 0.05
CA TYR A 16 3.00 9.35 1.12
C TYR A 16 3.81 9.30 2.41
N TYR A 17 4.40 8.15 2.72
CA TYR A 17 5.37 8.01 3.80
C TYR A 17 6.57 8.95 3.60
N ALA A 18 7.10 9.03 2.37
CA ALA A 18 8.16 9.99 2.02
C ALA A 18 7.73 11.43 2.31
N TRP A 19 6.54 11.83 1.86
CA TRP A 19 6.01 13.17 2.10
C TRP A 19 5.78 13.46 3.57
N HIS A 20 5.36 12.47 4.37
CA HIS A 20 5.25 12.64 5.82
C HIS A 20 6.62 12.98 6.42
N LYS A 21 7.64 12.14 6.16
CA LYS A 21 9.01 12.35 6.67
C LYS A 21 9.61 13.68 6.23
N ILE A 22 9.28 14.14 5.02
CA ILE A 22 9.79 15.41 4.49
C ILE A 22 9.04 16.60 5.10
N CYS A 23 7.70 16.56 5.11
CA CYS A 23 6.87 17.72 5.42
C CYS A 23 6.45 17.81 6.89
N VAL A 24 5.95 16.71 7.46
CA VAL A 24 5.35 16.70 8.80
C VAL A 24 6.43 16.79 9.87
N ASP A 25 7.45 15.92 9.81
CA ASP A 25 8.54 15.88 10.80
C ASP A 25 9.32 17.22 10.90
N ARG A 26 9.24 18.05 9.85
CA ARG A 26 9.91 19.35 9.76
C ARG A 26 8.96 20.54 9.89
N GLY A 27 7.66 20.33 9.96
CA GLY A 27 6.66 21.39 10.01
C GLY A 27 6.65 22.31 8.78
N ILE A 28 6.96 21.78 7.59
CA ILE A 28 7.06 22.54 6.34
C ILE A 28 5.99 22.14 5.32
N LEU A 29 5.77 23.00 4.31
CA LEU A 29 4.89 22.72 3.16
C LEU A 29 3.46 22.30 3.54
N PRO A 30 2.72 23.10 4.33
CA PRO A 30 1.39 22.70 4.81
C PRO A 30 0.38 22.44 3.69
N GLY A 31 0.54 23.07 2.51
CA GLY A 31 -0.26 22.76 1.34
C GLY A 31 -0.02 21.34 0.80
N MET A 32 1.23 20.86 0.85
CA MET A 32 1.56 19.47 0.48
C MET A 32 1.00 18.48 1.51
N GLN A 33 1.07 18.83 2.80
CA GLN A 33 0.49 17.99 3.87
C GLN A 33 -1.01 17.77 3.66
N GLU A 34 -1.77 18.85 3.41
CA GLU A 34 -3.21 18.74 3.14
C GLU A 34 -3.50 18.01 1.81
N LEU A 35 -2.69 18.24 0.77
CA LEU A 35 -2.81 17.53 -0.51
C LEU A 35 -2.66 16.02 -0.32
N VAL A 36 -1.60 15.57 0.36
CA VAL A 36 -1.36 14.14 0.61
C VAL A 36 -2.48 13.53 1.43
N ARG A 37 -2.99 14.25 2.45
CA ARG A 37 -4.12 13.79 3.25
C ARG A 37 -5.39 13.59 2.42
N ARG A 38 -5.73 14.56 1.56
CA ARG A 38 -6.91 14.49 0.70
C ARG A 38 -6.82 13.38 -0.34
N ILE A 39 -5.68 13.21 -0.98
CA ILE A 39 -5.48 12.10 -1.93
C ILE A 39 -5.52 10.76 -1.19
N GLY A 40 -4.89 10.66 -0.02
CA GLY A 40 -4.95 9.45 0.81
C GLY A 40 -6.38 9.04 1.22
N ASP A 41 -7.26 10.01 1.47
CA ASP A 41 -8.69 9.75 1.74
C ASP A 41 -9.39 9.08 0.54
N ASP A 42 -8.99 9.40 -0.69
CA ASP A 42 -9.54 8.82 -1.91
C ASP A 42 -8.91 7.45 -2.23
N GLU A 43 -7.59 7.33 -2.06
CA GLU A 43 -6.84 6.09 -2.31
C GLU A 43 -7.33 4.91 -1.48
N ARG A 44 -7.83 5.16 -0.25
CA ARG A 44 -8.48 4.12 0.57
C ARG A 44 -9.59 3.39 -0.18
N ARG A 45 -10.42 4.14 -0.91
CA ARG A 45 -11.54 3.56 -1.68
C ARG A 45 -11.07 2.87 -2.95
N HIS A 46 -9.98 3.34 -3.57
CA HIS A 46 -9.40 2.70 -4.74
C HIS A 46 -8.79 1.33 -4.36
N MET A 47 -8.02 1.28 -3.28
CA MET A 47 -7.46 0.05 -2.73
C MET A 47 -8.58 -0.94 -2.32
N ALA A 48 -9.61 -0.45 -1.62
CA ALA A 48 -10.76 -1.27 -1.23
C ALA A 48 -11.47 -1.90 -2.44
N TRP A 49 -11.65 -1.14 -3.53
CA TRP A 49 -12.23 -1.67 -4.77
C TRP A 49 -11.34 -2.72 -5.45
N GLY A 50 -10.01 -2.52 -5.42
CA GLY A 50 -9.05 -3.52 -5.87
C GLY A 50 -9.15 -4.82 -5.07
N THR A 51 -9.22 -4.70 -3.75
CA THR A 51 -9.40 -5.82 -2.82
C THR A 51 -10.70 -6.55 -3.09
N PHE A 52 -11.83 -5.84 -3.19
CA PHE A 52 -13.12 -6.40 -3.58
C PHE A 52 -13.03 -7.19 -4.90
N THR A 53 -12.46 -6.57 -5.93
CA THR A 53 -12.35 -7.15 -7.28
C THR A 53 -11.55 -8.45 -7.28
N CYS A 54 -10.40 -8.48 -6.61
CA CYS A 54 -9.61 -9.71 -6.49
C CYS A 54 -10.32 -10.78 -5.65
N ARG A 55 -10.92 -10.40 -4.51
CA ARG A 55 -11.64 -11.34 -3.63
C ARG A 55 -12.80 -12.03 -4.34
N ARG A 56 -13.63 -11.30 -5.10
CA ARG A 56 -14.76 -11.93 -5.82
C ARG A 56 -14.30 -12.90 -6.91
N HIS A 57 -13.20 -12.62 -7.60
CA HIS A 57 -12.66 -13.53 -8.61
C HIS A 57 -12.04 -14.79 -7.99
N VAL A 58 -11.34 -14.65 -6.86
CA VAL A 58 -10.80 -15.78 -6.10
C VAL A 58 -11.89 -16.64 -5.46
N ALA A 59 -12.96 -16.02 -4.97
CA ALA A 59 -14.13 -16.73 -4.45
C ALA A 59 -14.89 -17.50 -5.55
N ALA A 60 -15.00 -16.93 -6.76
CA ALA A 60 -15.66 -17.56 -7.90
C ALA A 60 -14.88 -18.75 -8.47
N ASP A 61 -13.55 -18.67 -8.48
CA ASP A 61 -12.66 -19.74 -8.93
C ASP A 61 -11.31 -19.63 -8.20
N ASP A 62 -11.00 -20.64 -7.38
CA ASP A 62 -9.77 -20.67 -6.56
C ASP A 62 -8.50 -20.67 -7.42
N ALA A 63 -8.58 -21.04 -8.70
CA ALA A 63 -7.44 -20.93 -9.63
C ALA A 63 -6.97 -19.47 -9.81
N ASN A 64 -7.85 -18.48 -9.60
CA ASN A 64 -7.48 -17.07 -9.66
C ASN A 64 -6.56 -16.64 -8.50
N TRP A 65 -6.44 -17.44 -7.43
CA TRP A 65 -5.42 -17.20 -6.40
C TRP A 65 -4.02 -17.27 -6.99
N ALA A 66 -3.74 -18.27 -7.84
CA ALA A 66 -2.43 -18.43 -8.47
C ALA A 66 -2.11 -17.23 -9.38
N VAL A 67 -3.10 -16.73 -10.12
CA VAL A 67 -2.96 -15.53 -10.98
C VAL A 67 -2.63 -14.29 -10.14
N PHE A 68 -3.30 -14.12 -8.99
CA PHE A 68 -2.99 -13.04 -8.06
C PHE A 68 -1.56 -13.15 -7.50
N GLU A 69 -1.20 -14.33 -6.98
CA GLU A 69 0.07 -14.60 -6.34
C GLU A 69 1.25 -14.44 -7.30
N GLU A 70 1.17 -15.02 -8.50
CA GLU A 70 2.17 -14.87 -9.55
C GLU A 70 2.40 -13.40 -9.88
N ARG A 71 1.32 -12.65 -10.14
CA ARG A 71 1.44 -11.24 -10.50
C ARG A 71 1.98 -10.36 -9.37
N MET A 72 1.64 -10.65 -8.12
CA MET A 72 2.22 -9.95 -6.96
C MET A 72 3.72 -10.25 -6.82
N ASN A 73 4.11 -11.52 -6.95
CA ASN A 73 5.51 -11.95 -6.86
C ASN A 73 6.37 -11.40 -8.01
N GLU A 74 5.80 -11.19 -9.21
CA GLU A 74 6.48 -10.48 -10.31
C GLU A 74 6.74 -9.01 -9.99
N LEU A 75 5.75 -8.32 -9.41
CA LEU A 75 5.75 -6.86 -9.31
C LEU A 75 6.39 -6.32 -8.04
N ILE A 76 6.33 -7.04 -6.92
CA ILE A 76 6.94 -6.60 -5.65
C ILE A 76 8.45 -6.31 -5.82
N PRO A 77 9.26 -7.20 -6.44
CA PRO A 77 10.68 -6.91 -6.65
C PRO A 77 10.92 -5.67 -7.52
N LEU A 78 10.03 -5.39 -8.49
CA LEU A 78 10.14 -4.19 -9.33
C LEU A 78 9.81 -2.92 -8.56
N ALA A 79 8.79 -2.96 -7.68
CA ALA A 79 8.43 -1.84 -6.82
C ALA A 79 9.52 -1.53 -5.78
N LEU A 80 10.16 -2.56 -5.22
CA LEU A 80 11.31 -2.41 -4.34
C LEU A 80 12.51 -1.81 -5.08
N ARG A 81 12.77 -2.25 -6.32
CA ARG A 81 13.84 -1.68 -7.16
C ARG A 81 13.65 -0.19 -7.42
N LEU A 82 12.42 0.28 -7.65
CA LEU A 82 12.13 1.72 -7.79
C LEU A 82 12.60 2.51 -6.56
N THR A 83 12.38 1.95 -5.37
CA THR A 83 12.80 2.57 -4.11
C THR A 83 14.33 2.60 -4.04
N GLU A 84 15.00 1.48 -4.29
CA GLU A 84 16.47 1.38 -4.32
C GLU A 84 17.10 2.36 -5.33
N GLU A 85 16.61 2.39 -6.57
CA GLU A 85 17.09 3.29 -7.62
C GLU A 85 16.88 4.77 -7.23
N GLY A 86 15.75 5.09 -6.59
CA GLY A 86 15.47 6.44 -6.08
C GLY A 86 16.48 6.91 -5.02
N PHE A 87 16.87 6.02 -4.10
CA PHE A 87 17.91 6.31 -3.10
C PHE A 87 19.31 6.37 -3.71
N ALA A 88 19.62 5.49 -4.67
CA ALA A 88 20.92 5.43 -5.33
C ALA A 88 21.29 6.74 -6.06
N LEU A 89 20.30 7.52 -6.52
CA LEU A 89 20.51 8.82 -7.15
C LEU A 89 21.17 9.86 -6.23
N TYR A 90 21.00 9.71 -4.91
CA TYR A 90 21.48 10.69 -3.91
C TYR A 90 22.53 10.10 -2.96
N ALA A 91 22.85 8.82 -3.08
CA ALA A 91 23.83 8.19 -2.20
C ALA A 91 25.25 8.78 -2.38
N PRO A 92 26.01 9.01 -1.29
CA PRO A 92 25.65 8.74 0.11
C PRO A 92 24.86 9.87 0.80
N ASP A 93 24.78 11.06 0.19
CA ASP A 93 24.23 12.28 0.78
C ASP A 93 22.71 12.41 0.58
N ILE A 94 21.96 11.45 1.15
CA ILE A 94 20.50 11.41 1.03
C ILE A 94 19.86 12.61 1.77
N PRO A 95 19.06 13.45 1.10
CA PRO A 95 18.44 14.61 1.74
C PRO A 95 17.33 14.19 2.71
N PHE A 96 16.91 15.14 3.55
CA PHE A 96 15.81 14.96 4.51
C PHE A 96 16.00 13.81 5.52
N GLY A 97 17.22 13.28 5.67
CA GLY A 97 17.52 12.22 6.62
C GLY A 97 16.73 10.94 6.37
N LEU A 98 16.34 10.69 5.12
CA LEU A 98 15.63 9.47 4.74
C LEU A 98 16.58 8.27 4.81
N VAL A 99 16.11 7.14 5.34
CA VAL A 99 16.90 5.91 5.49
C VAL A 99 16.41 4.86 4.49
N GLN A 100 17.28 4.38 3.61
CA GLN A 100 16.90 3.42 2.56
C GLN A 100 16.25 2.16 3.14
N ASP A 101 16.87 1.54 4.14
CA ASP A 101 16.37 0.30 4.74
C ASP A 101 14.97 0.46 5.34
N GLU A 102 14.67 1.63 5.92
CA GLU A 102 13.35 1.97 6.46
C GLU A 102 12.29 1.99 5.35
N PHE A 103 12.59 2.61 4.21
CA PHE A 103 11.68 2.66 3.06
C PHE A 103 11.51 1.31 2.39
N MET A 104 12.58 0.52 2.30
CA MET A 104 12.52 -0.84 1.78
C MET A 104 11.62 -1.73 2.66
N GLN A 105 11.76 -1.63 3.98
CA GLN A 105 10.92 -2.35 4.93
C GLN A 105 9.46 -1.89 4.86
N TYR A 106 9.22 -0.58 4.83
CA TYR A 106 7.86 -0.02 4.72
C TYR A 106 7.18 -0.47 3.42
N SER A 107 7.86 -0.37 2.29
CA SER A 107 7.35 -0.79 0.99
C SER A 107 7.05 -2.30 0.95
N ALA A 108 7.96 -3.13 1.49
CA ALA A 108 7.76 -4.57 1.58
C ALA A 108 6.53 -4.93 2.43
N ASP A 109 6.36 -4.30 3.60
CA ASP A 109 5.16 -4.49 4.44
C ASP A 109 3.87 -4.19 3.67
N LYS A 110 3.83 -3.07 2.94
CA LYS A 110 2.65 -2.66 2.15
C LYS A 110 2.33 -3.60 1.00
N GLY A 111 3.34 -4.17 0.34
CA GLY A 111 3.14 -5.21 -0.66
C GLY A 111 2.66 -6.53 -0.05
N MET A 112 3.31 -6.99 1.02
CA MET A 112 3.07 -8.30 1.63
C MET A 112 1.71 -8.40 2.33
N ARG A 113 1.22 -7.33 2.96
CA ARG A 113 -0.09 -7.35 3.63
C ARG A 113 -1.25 -7.69 2.69
N ARG A 114 -1.10 -7.41 1.38
CA ARG A 114 -2.14 -7.65 0.37
C ARG A 114 -2.45 -9.13 0.20
N PHE A 115 -1.48 -10.03 0.37
CA PHE A 115 -1.71 -11.48 0.31
C PHE A 115 -2.74 -11.94 1.35
N GLY A 116 -2.62 -11.45 2.59
CA GLY A 116 -3.58 -11.76 3.66
C GLY A 116 -4.99 -11.26 3.36
N THR A 117 -5.11 -10.07 2.75
CA THR A 117 -6.42 -9.50 2.41
C THR A 117 -7.17 -10.35 1.38
N ILE A 118 -6.48 -10.85 0.34
CA ILE A 118 -7.10 -11.59 -0.76
C ILE A 118 -7.29 -13.06 -0.41
N SER A 119 -6.35 -13.69 0.31
CA SER A 119 -6.45 -15.11 0.66
C SER A 119 -7.68 -15.42 1.52
N SER A 120 -8.15 -14.43 2.30
CA SER A 120 -9.38 -14.53 3.11
C SER A 120 -10.66 -14.81 2.30
N ALA A 121 -10.65 -14.63 0.98
CA ALA A 121 -11.80 -14.89 0.12
C ALA A 121 -11.86 -16.32 -0.43
N ARG A 122 -10.78 -17.09 -0.31
CA ARG A 122 -10.71 -18.47 -0.84
C ARG A 122 -11.75 -19.34 -0.14
N GLY A 123 -12.57 -20.04 -0.94
CA GLY A 123 -13.64 -20.91 -0.45
C GLY A 123 -14.85 -20.20 0.16
N ARG A 124 -14.91 -18.87 0.15
CA ARG A 124 -16.11 -18.12 0.55
C ARG A 124 -17.15 -18.10 -0.57
N PRO A 125 -18.46 -18.11 -0.26
CA PRO A 125 -19.50 -17.93 -1.27
C PRO A 125 -19.39 -16.56 -1.97
N LEU A 126 -19.58 -16.52 -3.28
CA LEU A 126 -19.42 -15.30 -4.09
C LEU A 126 -20.43 -14.22 -3.67
N GLU A 127 -21.67 -14.61 -3.44
CA GLU A 127 -22.78 -13.74 -3.03
C GLU A 127 -22.53 -13.04 -1.68
N GLU A 128 -21.70 -13.63 -0.80
CA GLU A 128 -21.27 -12.95 0.42
C GLU A 128 -20.28 -11.83 0.11
N ILE A 129 -19.37 -12.03 -0.85
CA ILE A 129 -18.37 -11.02 -1.22
C ILE A 129 -19.04 -9.79 -1.85
N ASP A 130 -20.09 -9.98 -2.65
CA ASP A 130 -20.82 -8.88 -3.30
C ASP A 130 -21.45 -7.88 -2.32
N LEU A 131 -21.77 -8.33 -1.10
CA LEU A 131 -22.34 -7.50 -0.04
C LEU A 131 -21.31 -7.19 1.08
N ASP A 132 -20.08 -7.67 0.95
CA ASP A 132 -19.03 -7.55 1.95
C ASP A 132 -18.34 -6.19 1.89
N TYR A 133 -18.63 -5.34 2.88
CA TYR A 133 -17.99 -4.03 3.04
C TYR A 133 -16.64 -4.08 3.75
N SER A 134 -16.22 -5.24 4.26
CA SER A 134 -14.96 -5.39 4.99
C SER A 134 -13.70 -4.92 4.24
N PRO A 135 -13.60 -4.95 2.89
CA PRO A 135 -12.44 -4.36 2.21
C PRO A 135 -12.21 -2.90 2.56
N LEU A 136 -13.26 -2.08 2.68
CA LEU A 136 -13.09 -0.66 3.01
C LEU A 136 -12.74 -0.46 4.50
N THR A 137 -13.44 -1.17 5.41
CA THR A 137 -13.09 -1.16 6.83
C THR A 137 -11.64 -1.59 7.08
N LEU A 138 -11.13 -2.52 6.27
CA LEU A 138 -9.75 -2.98 6.34
C LEU A 138 -8.77 -1.89 5.91
N GLU A 139 -9.01 -1.19 4.81
CA GLU A 139 -8.16 -0.06 4.40
C GLU A 139 -8.20 1.10 5.41
N ASP A 140 -9.34 1.33 6.06
CA ASP A 140 -9.44 2.30 7.16
C ASP A 140 -8.58 1.90 8.37
N THR A 141 -8.64 0.62 8.76
CA THR A 141 -7.82 0.09 9.85
C THR A 141 -6.33 0.19 9.53
N PHE A 142 -5.97 -0.09 8.28
CA PHE A 142 -4.60 0.02 7.80
C PHE A 142 -4.07 1.46 7.85
N ALA A 143 -4.90 2.44 7.47
CA ALA A 143 -4.56 3.85 7.59
C ALA A 143 -4.35 4.28 9.05
N ASP A 144 -5.19 3.79 9.98
CA ASP A 144 -5.07 4.07 11.41
C ASP A 144 -3.82 3.41 12.04
N GLU A 145 -3.45 2.21 11.58
CA GLU A 145 -2.19 1.55 11.96
C GLU A 145 -0.98 2.35 11.49
N ASP A 146 -0.98 2.79 10.23
CA ASP A 146 0.11 3.57 9.64
C ASP A 146 0.26 4.94 10.32
N ALA A 147 -0.86 5.62 10.60
CA ALA A 147 -0.86 6.88 11.34
C ALA A 147 -0.29 6.74 12.76
N ARG A 148 -0.63 5.63 13.44
CA ARG A 148 -0.07 5.33 14.78
C ARG A 148 1.41 5.00 14.73
N ALA A 149 1.84 4.23 13.74
CA ALA A 149 3.26 3.91 13.54
C ALA A 149 4.09 5.18 13.28
N LEU A 150 3.57 6.08 12.44
CA LEU A 150 4.19 7.37 12.16
C LEU A 150 4.29 8.26 13.41
N ALA A 151 3.20 8.39 14.17
CA ALA A 151 3.19 9.18 15.41
C ALA A 151 4.13 8.65 16.50
N ALA A 152 4.45 7.35 16.50
CA ALA A 152 5.40 6.75 17.43
C ALA A 152 6.88 6.99 17.06
N THR A 153 7.15 7.46 15.84
CA THR A 153 8.51 7.72 15.33
C THR A 153 8.87 9.21 15.29
N ALA A 154 7.91 10.10 15.58
CA ALA A 154 8.08 11.55 15.67
C ALA A 154 8.48 11.98 17.10
#